data_AF-A0A656K5P3-F1
#
_entry.id   AF-A0A656K5P3-F1
#
_cell.length_a   1.000
_cell.length_b   1.000
_cell.length_c   1.000
_cell.angle_alpha   90.00
_cell.angle_beta   90.00
_cell.angle_gamma   90.00
#
_symmetry.space_group_name_H-M   'P 1'
#
loop_
_entity.id
_entity.type
_entity.pdbx_description
1 polymer ?
#
loop_
_entity_poly.entity_id
_entity_poly.type
_entity_poly.pdbx_seq_one_letter_code
_entity_poly.pdbx_strand_id
1 'polypeptide(L)'
;FMNEDALGLAVAMKDGGDILVLGRALETEFARLQKNLPAGMQLRKVSDQPAAVKTGVGEFIQVLAEALIIVLLVSFFSLGGRTGMVVALAIPLVLAMTF
;
A
#
# COMPACT_ATOMS: atom_id res chain seq x y z
N PHE A 1 -6.97 2.01 -27.83
CA PHE A 1 -7.07 2.67 -26.51
C PHE A 1 -7.67 4.05 -26.71
N MET A 2 -8.79 4.40 -26.04
CA MET A 2 -9.51 5.69 -26.25
C MET A 2 -9.76 6.03 -27.73
N ASN A 3 -10.24 5.05 -28.51
CA ASN A 3 -10.57 5.19 -29.94
C ASN A 3 -9.36 5.37 -30.90
N GLU A 4 -8.14 5.11 -30.44
CA GLU A 4 -6.92 5.02 -31.25
C GLU A 4 -6.33 3.60 -31.25
N ASP A 5 -5.57 3.22 -32.29
CA ASP A 5 -4.85 1.94 -32.34
C ASP A 5 -3.82 1.87 -31.21
N ALA A 6 -3.78 0.73 -30.51
CA ALA A 6 -2.89 0.55 -29.37
C ALA A 6 -2.44 -0.90 -29.22
N LEU A 7 -1.22 -1.07 -28.69
CA LEU A 7 -0.69 -2.35 -28.27
C LEU A 7 -0.85 -2.50 -26.75
N GLY A 8 -1.47 -3.59 -26.32
CA GLY A 8 -1.59 -3.96 -24.91
C GLY A 8 -0.46 -4.87 -24.49
N LEU A 9 0.14 -4.60 -23.33
CA LEU A 9 1.09 -5.49 -22.67
C LEU A 9 0.54 -5.84 -21.28
N ALA A 10 0.26 -7.12 -21.05
CA ALA A 10 -0.13 -7.62 -19.74
C ALA A 10 1.10 -8.21 -19.03
N VAL A 11 1.32 -7.81 -17.78
CA VAL A 11 2.39 -8.35 -16.94
C VAL A 11 1.76 -9.02 -15.74
N ALA A 12 2.06 -10.31 -15.56
CA ALA A 12 1.64 -11.08 -14.40
C ALA A 12 2.82 -11.31 -13.46
N MET A 13 2.53 -11.37 -12.17
CA MET A 13 3.54 -11.73 -11.19
C MET A 13 3.78 -13.24 -11.19
N LYS A 14 5.04 -13.63 -10.99
CA LYS A 14 5.40 -15.01 -10.65
C LYS A 14 4.82 -15.40 -9.28
N ASP A 15 4.44 -16.67 -9.14
CA ASP A 15 3.99 -17.24 -7.87
C ASP A 15 4.97 -16.96 -6.71
N GLY A 16 4.43 -16.50 -5.58
CA GLY A 16 5.20 -16.14 -4.39
C GLY A 16 6.00 -14.84 -4.49
N GLY A 17 5.84 -14.05 -5.56
CA GLY A 17 6.48 -12.75 -5.70
C GLY A 17 5.89 -11.68 -4.77
N ASP A 18 6.64 -10.60 -4.58
CA ASP A 18 6.17 -9.41 -3.85
C ASP A 18 5.62 -8.37 -4.85
N ILE A 19 4.33 -8.04 -4.72
CA ILE A 19 3.62 -7.07 -5.57
C ILE A 19 4.23 -5.67 -5.51
N LEU A 20 4.74 -5.26 -4.35
CA LEU A 20 5.32 -3.94 -4.13
C LEU A 20 6.72 -3.86 -4.74
N VAL A 21 7.47 -4.96 -4.75
CA VAL A 21 8.75 -5.04 -5.47
C VAL A 21 8.51 -5.03 -6.97
N LEU A 22 7.55 -5.83 -7.46
CA LEU A 22 7.16 -5.83 -8.87
C LEU A 22 6.71 -4.43 -9.33
N GLY A 23 5.87 -3.75 -8.55
CA GLY A 23 5.41 -2.40 -8.86
C GLY A 23 6.55 -1.39 -8.98
N ARG A 24 7.53 -1.44 -8.07
CA ARG A 24 8.74 -0.57 -8.12
C ARG A 24 9.63 -0.87 -9.32
N ALA A 25 9.84 -2.15 -9.63
CA ALA A 25 10.60 -2.56 -10.80
C ALA A 25 9.91 -2.12 -12.10
N LEU A 26 8.59 -2.32 -12.19
CA LEU A 26 7.79 -1.88 -13.33
C LEU A 26 7.86 -0.37 -13.50
N GLU A 27 7.76 0.43 -12.43
CA GLU A 27 7.90 1.89 -12.52
C GLU A 27 9.25 2.31 -13.11
N THR A 28 10.32 1.66 -12.68
CA THR A 28 11.69 1.95 -13.14
C THR A 28 11.84 1.61 -14.63
N GLU A 29 11.36 0.45 -15.05
CA GLU A 29 11.39 0.05 -16.46
C GLU A 29 10.44 0.91 -17.32
N PHE A 30 9.27 1.31 -16.80
CA PHE A 30 8.37 2.22 -17.49
C PHE A 30 9.05 3.56 -17.78
N ALA A 31 9.70 4.14 -16.76
CA ALA A 31 10.44 5.40 -16.90
C ALA A 31 11.63 5.28 -17.87
N ARG A 32 12.29 4.12 -17.91
CA ARG A 32 13.37 3.83 -18.84
C ARG A 32 12.87 3.69 -20.28
N LEU A 33 11.80 2.91 -20.49
CA LEU A 33 11.19 2.70 -21.79
C LEU A 33 10.62 4.00 -22.35
N GLN A 34 9.97 4.80 -21.51
CA GLN A 34 9.38 6.07 -21.92
C GLN A 34 10.40 7.06 -22.49
N LYS A 35 11.66 7.02 -22.03
CA LYS A 35 12.76 7.85 -22.57
C LYS A 35 13.28 7.38 -23.92
N ASN A 36 13.11 6.10 -24.25
CA ASN A 36 13.63 5.49 -25.47
C ASN A 36 12.53 5.30 -26.54
N LEU A 37 11.32 5.81 -26.29
CA LEU A 37 10.22 5.71 -27.24
C LEU A 37 10.45 6.63 -28.45
N PRO A 38 10.26 6.12 -29.68
CA PRO A 38 10.22 6.94 -30.88
C PRO A 38 9.13 8.02 -30.80
N ALA A 39 9.35 9.12 -31.52
CA ALA A 39 8.40 10.23 -31.59
C ALA A 39 7.01 9.73 -32.02
N GLY A 40 5.99 10.14 -31.26
CA GLY A 40 4.59 9.76 -31.49
C GLY A 40 4.09 8.55 -30.70
N MET A 41 4.96 7.77 -30.06
CA MET A 41 4.52 6.69 -29.17
C MET A 41 4.42 7.15 -27.71
N GLN A 42 3.34 6.75 -27.03
CA GLN A 42 3.13 6.99 -25.62
C GLN A 42 2.85 5.68 -24.89
N LEU A 43 3.57 5.45 -23.81
CA LEU A 43 3.34 4.32 -22.92
C LEU A 43 2.45 4.79 -21.76
N ARG A 44 1.28 4.15 -21.59
CA ARG A 44 0.30 4.50 -20.55
C ARG A 44 -0.07 3.25 -19.75
N LYS A 45 -0.14 3.38 -18.43
CA LYS A 45 -0.66 2.33 -17.56
C LYS A 45 -2.18 2.33 -17.62
N VAL A 46 -2.77 1.15 -17.83
CA VAL A 46 -4.22 0.98 -17.91
C VAL A 46 -4.79 0.41 -16.61
N SER A 47 -4.05 -0.50 -15.96
CA SER A 47 -4.39 -1.05 -14.66
C SER A 47 -3.12 -1.23 -13.84
N ASP A 48 -3.03 -0.56 -12.69
CA ASP A 48 -1.89 -0.62 -11.77
C ASP A 48 -2.35 -1.24 -10.44
N GLN A 49 -2.44 -2.57 -10.44
CA GLN A 49 -2.79 -3.34 -9.25
C GLN A 49 -1.79 -3.16 -8.09
N PRO A 50 -0.45 -3.08 -8.32
CA PRO A 50 0.50 -2.74 -7.25
C PRO A 50 0.20 -1.42 -6.55
N ALA A 51 -0.17 -0.36 -7.30
CA ALA A 51 -0.54 0.91 -6.72
C ALA A 51 -1.81 0.81 -5.86
N ALA A 52 -2.83 0.10 -6.33
CA ALA A 52 -4.06 -0.12 -5.56
C ALA A 52 -3.80 -0.85 -4.24
N VAL A 53 -2.96 -1.90 -4.25
CA VAL A 53 -2.58 -2.62 -3.03
C VAL A 53 -1.80 -1.74 -2.07
N LYS A 54 -0.83 -0.95 -2.57
CA LYS A 54 -0.04 -0.03 -1.73
C LYS A 54 -0.94 0.99 -1.03
N THR A 55 -1.87 1.59 -1.76
CA THR A 55 -2.82 2.56 -1.19
C THR A 55 -3.72 1.89 -0.15
N GLY A 56 -4.30 0.73 -0.47
CA GLY A 56 -5.19 0.03 0.46
C GLY A 56 -4.52 -0.39 1.77
N VAL A 57 -3.28 -0.90 1.71
CA VAL A 57 -2.51 -1.22 2.93
C VAL A 57 -2.20 0.03 3.73
N GLY A 58 -1.82 1.13 3.06
CA GLY A 58 -1.57 2.41 3.72
C GLY A 58 -2.80 2.94 4.46
N GLU A 59 -3.95 2.96 3.80
CA GLU A 59 -5.23 3.37 4.40
C GLU A 59 -5.63 2.48 5.57
N PHE A 60 -5.47 1.16 5.44
CA PHE A 60 -5.75 0.22 6.52
C PHE A 60 -4.91 0.51 7.78
N ILE A 61 -3.59 0.69 7.60
CA ILE A 61 -2.68 1.01 8.71
C ILE A 61 -3.02 2.37 9.34
N GLN A 62 -3.39 3.36 8.52
CA GLN A 62 -3.80 4.68 9.01
C GLN A 62 -5.05 4.57 9.89
N VAL A 63 -6.11 3.92 9.41
CA VAL A 63 -7.37 3.76 10.15
C VAL A 63 -7.13 2.95 11.43
N LEU A 64 -6.29 1.92 11.38
CA LEU A 64 -5.90 1.16 12.56
C LEU A 64 -5.20 2.05 13.60
N ALA A 65 -4.25 2.89 13.18
CA ALA A 65 -3.55 3.80 14.07
C ALA A 65 -4.49 4.85 14.69
N GLU A 66 -5.39 5.43 13.91
CA GLU A 66 -6.41 6.37 14.40
C GLU A 66 -7.30 5.72 15.46
N ALA A 67 -7.81 4.51 15.19
CA ALA A 67 -8.61 3.76 16.14
C ALA A 67 -7.85 3.45 17.43
N LEU A 68 -6.58 3.02 17.33
CA LEU A 68 -5.73 2.77 18.49
C LEU A 68 -5.55 4.02 19.34
N ILE A 69 -5.24 5.16 18.73
CA ILE A 69 -5.05 6.43 19.45
C ILE A 69 -6.31 6.79 20.25
N ILE A 70 -7.49 6.67 19.64
CA ILE A 70 -8.77 6.96 20.30
C ILE A 70 -8.98 6.02 21.50
N VAL A 71 -8.77 4.71 21.32
CA VAL A 71 -8.92 3.72 22.39
C VAL A 71 -7.97 4.01 23.55
N LEU A 72 -6.71 4.38 23.26
CA LEU A 72 -5.74 4.73 24.29
C LEU A 72 -6.16 5.99 25.04
N LEU A 73 -6.57 7.05 24.33
CA LEU A 73 -7.05 8.28 24.95
C LEU A 73 -8.22 7.99 25.91
N VAL A 74 -9.26 7.30 25.43
CA VAL A 74 -10.42 6.95 26.26
C VAL A 74 -10.02 6.09 27.46
N SER A 75 -9.12 5.12 27.26
CA SER A 75 -8.62 4.25 28.34
C SER A 75 -7.85 5.04 29.41
N PHE A 76 -7.01 6.00 29.01
CA PHE A 76 -6.27 6.85 29.94
C PHE A 76 -7.22 7.76 30.75
N PHE A 77 -8.22 8.35 30.11
CA PHE A 77 -9.21 9.18 30.81
C PHE A 77 -10.13 8.36 31.73
N SER A 78 -10.50 7.14 31.33
CA SER A 78 -11.43 6.31 32.08
C SER A 78 -10.78 5.55 33.24
N LEU A 79 -9.59 4.98 33.02
CA LEU A 79 -8.97 4.04 33.96
C LEU A 79 -7.77 4.63 34.72
N GLY A 80 -7.36 5.86 34.39
CA GLY A 80 -6.19 6.52 34.96
C GLY A 80 -4.86 6.02 34.39
N GLY A 81 -3.75 6.70 34.76
CA GLY A 81 -2.46 6.53 34.09
C GLY A 81 -1.80 5.14 34.21
N ARG A 82 -1.94 4.46 35.35
CA ARG A 82 -1.32 3.14 35.56
C ARG A 82 -2.02 2.05 34.73
N THR A 83 -3.34 2.02 34.80
CA THR A 83 -4.16 1.03 34.09
C THR A 83 -4.20 1.30 32.59
N GLY A 84 -4.23 2.57 32.17
CA GLY A 84 -4.11 2.98 30.78
C GLY A 84 -2.78 2.55 30.14
N MET A 85 -1.67 2.60 30.88
CA MET A 85 -0.36 2.13 30.40
C MET A 85 -0.35 0.63 30.10
N VAL A 86 -1.05 -0.18 30.92
CA VAL A 86 -1.17 -1.64 30.68
C VAL A 86 -1.89 -1.90 29.36
N VAL A 87 -2.99 -1.19 29.11
CA VAL A 87 -3.76 -1.30 27.85
C VAL A 87 -2.92 -0.83 26.65
N ALA A 88 -2.17 0.26 26.81
CA ALA A 88 -1.29 0.80 25.78
C ALA A 88 -0.20 -0.18 25.32
N LEU A 89 0.30 -1.01 26.22
CA LEU A 89 1.28 -2.05 25.90
C LEU A 89 0.63 -3.33 25.39
N ALA A 90 -0.54 -3.70 25.92
CA ALA A 90 -1.22 -4.93 25.56
C ALA A 90 -1.70 -4.93 24.09
N ILE A 91 -2.24 -3.81 23.59
CA ILE A 91 -2.82 -3.80 22.24
C ILE A 91 -1.76 -3.99 21.15
N PRO A 92 -0.64 -3.24 21.09
CA PRO A 92 0.41 -3.47 20.10
C PRO A 92 1.04 -4.86 20.22
N LEU A 93 1.17 -5.37 21.45
CA LEU A 93 1.71 -6.70 21.70
C LEU A 93 0.83 -7.81 21.11
N VAL A 94 -0.49 -7.73 21.30
CA VAL A 94 -1.44 -8.69 20.72
C VAL A 94 -1.44 -8.61 19.20
N LEU A 95 -1.38 -7.40 18.63
CA LEU A 95 -1.28 -7.22 17.18
C LEU A 95 0.00 -7.86 16.62
N ALA A 96 1.15 -7.63 17.26
CA ALA A 96 2.43 -8.20 16.85
C ALA A 96 2.51 -9.74 16.99
N MET A 97 1.66 -10.34 17.83
CA MET A 97 1.55 -11.80 17.92
C MET A 97 0.59 -12.40 16.88
N THR A 98 -0.38 -11.61 16.40
CA THR A 98 -1.46 -12.10 15.53
C THR A 98 -1.11 -11.95 14.05
N PHE A 99 -0.42 -10.85 13.70
CA PHE A 99 0.01 -10.52 12.36
C PHE A 99 1.50 -10.79 12.18
#